data_AF-A0A402BFD5-F1
#
_entry.id   AF-A0A402BFD5-F1
#
_cell.length_a   1.000
_cell.length_b   1.000
_cell.length_c   1.000
_cell.angle_alpha   90.00
_cell.angle_beta   90.00
_cell.angle_gamma   90.00
#
_symmetry.space_group_name_H-M   'P 1'
#
loop_
_entity.id
_entity.type
_entity.pdbx_description
1 polymer ?
#
loop_
_entity_poly.entity_id
_entity_poly.type
_entity_poly.pdbx_seq_one_letter_code
_entity_poly.pdbx_strand_id
1 'polypeptide(L)'
;MSDSSQKPISYPTGHMVEVAGQMLHNARNGLAEHEAAWTNIRGYVNSLFGFLQGPIFAVINPYEQHLRKSYQWQIDCANAILSAAGQMSNTDKNIANGFTPYPGFDLPPTK
;
A
#
# COMPACT_ATOMS: atom_id res chain seq x y z
N MET A 1 7.52 -44.25 4.80
CA MET A 1 7.42 -43.11 5.75
C MET A 1 7.55 -41.86 4.90
N SER A 2 6.47 -41.09 4.80
CA SER A 2 6.32 -40.02 3.81
C SER A 2 7.26 -38.86 4.12
N ASP A 3 8.11 -38.57 3.15
CA ASP A 3 9.04 -37.45 3.12
C ASP A 3 8.25 -36.16 2.90
N SER A 4 7.79 -35.54 4.00
CA SER A 4 7.21 -34.20 3.98
C SER A 4 8.32 -33.17 3.83
N SER A 5 8.89 -33.10 2.61
CA SER A 5 9.72 -32.00 2.14
C SER A 5 8.87 -30.71 2.17
N GLN A 6 8.78 -30.08 3.34
CA GLN A 6 8.19 -28.76 3.47
C GLN A 6 9.10 -27.77 2.74
N LYS A 7 8.70 -27.43 1.52
CA LYS A 7 9.32 -26.35 0.75
C LYS A 7 9.38 -25.09 1.62
N PRO A 8 10.55 -24.47 1.83
CA PRO A 8 10.64 -23.26 2.64
C PRO A 8 9.69 -22.20 2.06
N ILE A 9 8.81 -21.69 2.92
CA ILE A 9 7.89 -20.61 2.55
C ILE A 9 8.76 -19.36 2.34
N SER A 10 8.92 -18.95 1.08
CA SER A 10 9.62 -17.71 0.73
C SER A 10 8.58 -16.63 0.46
N TYR A 11 8.63 -15.55 1.23
CA TYR A 11 7.74 -14.40 1.06
C TYR A 11 8.39 -13.40 0.09
N PRO A 12 7.70 -12.99 -1.00
CA PRO A 12 8.25 -12.05 -1.97
C PRO A 12 8.16 -10.60 -1.44
N THR A 13 8.80 -10.32 -0.31
CA THR A 13 8.76 -9.01 0.38
C THR A 13 9.23 -7.87 -0.52
N GLY A 14 10.20 -8.12 -1.41
CA GLY A 14 10.62 -7.15 -2.43
C GLY A 14 9.49 -6.77 -3.40
N HIS A 15 8.72 -7.76 -3.87
CA HIS A 15 7.58 -7.50 -4.76
C HIS A 15 6.43 -6.81 -4.03
N MET A 16 6.20 -7.14 -2.75
CA MET A 16 5.22 -6.42 -1.91
C MET A 16 5.58 -4.94 -1.78
N VAL A 17 6.86 -4.62 -1.54
CA VAL A 17 7.35 -3.24 -1.45
C VAL A 17 7.22 -2.53 -2.79
N GLU A 18 7.55 -3.19 -3.89
CA GLU A 18 7.40 -2.64 -5.25
C GLU A 18 5.94 -2.28 -5.56
N VAL A 19 5.02 -3.23 -5.37
CA VAL A 19 3.58 -3.03 -5.61
C VAL A 19 3.03 -1.93 -4.72
N ALA A 20 3.38 -1.92 -3.43
CA ALA A 20 2.95 -0.86 -2.52
C ALA A 20 3.50 0.52 -2.93
N GLY A 21 4.74 0.58 -3.41
CA GLY A 21 5.34 1.80 -3.96
C GLY A 21 4.57 2.31 -5.18
N GLN A 22 4.23 1.42 -6.12
CA GLN A 22 3.43 1.77 -7.30
C GLN A 22 2.02 2.25 -6.91
N MET A 23 1.37 1.57 -5.95
CA MET A 23 0.06 1.99 -5.42
C MET A 23 0.13 3.39 -4.81
N LEU A 24 1.13 3.68 -3.97
CA LEU A 24 1.31 5.01 -3.37
C LEU A 24 1.55 6.08 -4.44
N HIS A 25 2.37 5.79 -5.44
CA HIS A 25 2.65 6.71 -6.53
C HIS A 25 1.37 7.03 -7.32
N ASN A 26 0.65 6.01 -7.77
CA ASN A 26 -0.57 6.16 -8.55
C ASN A 26 -1.68 6.87 -7.76
N ALA A 27 -1.87 6.51 -6.49
CA ALA A 27 -2.88 7.13 -5.63
C ALA A 27 -2.58 8.62 -5.39
N ARG A 28 -1.31 8.98 -5.16
CA ARG A 28 -0.90 10.38 -4.97
C ARG A 28 -1.03 11.21 -6.23
N ASN A 29 -0.63 10.67 -7.39
CA ASN A 29 -0.80 11.34 -8.67
C ASN A 29 -2.28 11.55 -8.97
N GLY A 30 -3.09 10.51 -8.83
CA GLY A 30 -4.54 10.59 -9.04
C GLY A 30 -5.22 11.59 -8.11
N LEU A 31 -4.82 11.64 -6.83
CA LEU A 31 -5.32 12.63 -5.89
C LEU A 31 -4.94 14.06 -6.32
N ALA A 32 -3.69 14.29 -6.76
CA ALA A 32 -3.24 15.61 -7.20
C ALA A 32 -3.98 16.09 -8.47
N GLU A 33 -4.16 15.21 -9.46
CA GLU A 33 -4.95 15.49 -10.66
C GLU A 33 -6.41 15.79 -10.31
N HIS A 34 -7.00 15.01 -9.39
CA HIS A 34 -8.34 15.22 -8.90
C HIS A 34 -8.49 16.58 -8.18
N GLU A 35 -7.55 17.00 -7.33
CA GLU A 35 -7.57 18.32 -6.69
C GLU A 35 -7.56 19.47 -7.71
N ALA A 36 -6.73 19.34 -8.75
CA ALA A 36 -6.65 20.33 -9.81
C ALA A 36 -7.98 20.42 -10.58
N ALA A 37 -8.53 19.28 -10.98
CA ALA A 37 -9.84 19.22 -11.64
C ALA A 37 -10.96 19.78 -10.75
N TRP A 38 -10.97 19.43 -9.47
CA TRP A 38 -11.98 19.92 -8.52
C TRP A 38 -11.91 21.43 -8.28
N THR A 39 -10.70 21.99 -8.28
CA THR A 39 -10.51 23.43 -8.19
C THR A 39 -11.10 24.15 -9.40
N ASN A 40 -10.92 23.60 -10.60
CA ASN A 40 -11.53 24.13 -11.82
C ASN A 40 -13.06 24.05 -11.78
N ILE A 41 -13.61 22.92 -11.31
CA ILE A 41 -15.07 22.74 -11.15
C ILE A 41 -15.63 23.78 -10.17
N ARG A 42 -15.00 23.94 -9.00
CA ARG A 42 -15.40 24.96 -8.03
C ARG A 42 -15.35 26.37 -8.61
N GLY A 43 -14.29 26.70 -9.34
CA GLY A 43 -14.17 27.97 -10.05
C GLY A 43 -15.31 28.21 -11.04
N TYR A 44 -15.65 27.20 -11.84
CA TYR A 44 -16.77 27.26 -12.77
C TYR A 44 -18.11 27.46 -12.05
N VAL A 45 -18.42 26.64 -11.05
CA VAL A 45 -19.69 26.74 -10.31
C VAL A 45 -19.81 28.11 -9.63
N ASN A 46 -18.74 28.63 -9.05
CA ASN A 46 -18.73 29.95 -8.42
C ASN A 46 -18.93 31.11 -9.41
N SER A 47 -18.70 30.90 -10.71
CA SER A 47 -18.97 31.90 -11.76
C SER A 47 -20.44 31.94 -12.19
N LEU A 48 -21.24 30.93 -11.83
CA LEU A 48 -22.67 30.89 -12.11
C LEU A 48 -23.45 31.80 -11.15
N PHE A 49 -24.68 32.13 -11.54
CA PHE A 49 -25.61 32.88 -10.67
C PHE A 49 -25.79 32.17 -9.33
N GLY A 50 -25.77 32.93 -8.23
CA GLY A 50 -25.73 32.40 -6.86
C GLY A 50 -26.81 31.37 -6.52
N PHE A 51 -28.01 31.51 -7.10
CA PHE A 51 -29.11 30.56 -6.88
C PHE A 51 -28.85 29.16 -7.48
N LEU A 52 -27.97 29.05 -8.49
CA LEU A 52 -27.58 27.78 -9.11
C LEU A 52 -26.45 27.07 -8.36
N GLN A 53 -25.63 27.80 -7.60
CA GLN A 53 -24.42 27.25 -6.98
C GLN A 53 -24.74 26.17 -5.94
N GLY A 54 -25.69 26.45 -5.04
CA GLY A 54 -26.09 25.54 -3.97
C GLY A 54 -26.57 24.17 -4.48
N PRO A 55 -27.58 24.14 -5.38
CA PRO A 55 -28.06 22.90 -5.98
C PRO A 55 -26.96 22.11 -6.70
N ILE A 56 -26.07 22.79 -7.43
CA ILE A 56 -24.97 22.12 -8.12
C ILE A 56 -24.03 21.47 -7.10
N PHE A 57 -23.56 22.23 -6.10
CA PHE A 57 -22.68 21.70 -5.05
C PHE A 57 -23.32 20.55 -4.26
N ALA A 58 -24.64 20.58 -4.03
CA ALA A 58 -25.35 19.48 -3.39
C ALA A 58 -25.24 18.17 -4.18
N VAL A 59 -25.18 18.24 -5.51
CA VAL A 59 -25.00 17.07 -6.37
C VAL A 59 -23.53 16.66 -6.46
N ILE A 60 -22.60 17.60 -6.66
CA ILE A 60 -21.19 17.24 -6.97
C ILE A 60 -20.31 16.97 -5.74
N ASN A 61 -20.59 17.57 -4.58
CA ASN A 61 -19.76 17.41 -3.38
C ASN A 61 -19.70 15.96 -2.87
N PRO A 62 -20.79 15.18 -2.84
CA PRO A 62 -20.73 13.78 -2.41
C PRO A 62 -19.78 12.94 -3.27
N TYR A 63 -19.77 13.16 -4.60
CA TYR A 63 -18.88 12.44 -5.51
C TYR A 63 -17.41 12.79 -5.26
N GLU A 64 -17.12 14.07 -5.05
CA GLU A 64 -15.76 14.52 -4.72
C GLU A 64 -15.24 13.88 -3.43
N GLN A 65 -16.08 13.86 -2.38
CA GLN A 65 -15.72 13.23 -1.11
C GLN A 65 -15.50 11.73 -1.26
N HIS A 66 -16.29 11.07 -2.09
CA HIS A 66 -16.14 9.65 -2.36
C HIS A 66 -14.82 9.35 -3.08
N LEU A 67 -14.46 10.14 -4.11
CA LEU A 67 -13.20 10.01 -4.82
C LEU A 67 -11.99 10.20 -3.90
N ARG A 68 -11.99 11.24 -3.05
CA ARG A 68 -10.95 11.43 -2.03
C ARG A 68 -10.79 10.21 -1.13
N LYS A 69 -11.89 9.65 -0.64
CA LYS A 69 -11.87 8.45 0.21
C LYS A 69 -11.29 7.24 -0.51
N SER A 70 -11.57 7.07 -1.80
CA SER A 70 -11.00 5.99 -2.60
C SER A 70 -9.48 6.11 -2.74
N TYR A 71 -8.94 7.31 -2.98
CA TYR A 71 -7.48 7.52 -3.00
C TYR A 71 -6.86 7.26 -1.62
N GLN A 72 -7.51 7.72 -0.54
CA GLN A 72 -7.03 7.47 0.82
C GLN A 72 -6.99 5.97 1.13
N TRP A 73 -8.03 5.23 0.75
CA TRP A 73 -8.06 3.77 0.92
C TRP A 73 -6.90 3.08 0.18
N GLN A 74 -6.54 3.52 -1.03
CA GLN A 74 -5.39 2.98 -1.75
C GLN A 74 -4.08 3.25 -1.03
N ILE A 75 -3.91 4.45 -0.48
CA ILE A 75 -2.75 4.83 0.33
C ILE A 75 -2.66 3.97 1.59
N ASP A 76 -3.77 3.78 2.30
CA ASP A 76 -3.83 2.98 3.53
C ASP A 76 -3.53 1.51 3.24
N CYS A 77 -4.07 0.97 2.14
CA CYS A 77 -3.79 -0.38 1.67
C CYS A 77 -2.29 -0.57 1.38
N ALA A 78 -1.69 0.37 0.65
CA ALA A 78 -0.26 0.31 0.33
C ALA A 78 0.62 0.38 1.59
N ASN A 79 0.27 1.23 2.56
CA ASN A 79 0.96 1.30 3.84
C ASN A 79 0.83 0.00 4.64
N ALA A 80 -0.34 -0.66 4.61
CA ALA A 80 -0.52 -1.96 5.24
C ALA A 80 0.36 -3.04 4.60
N ILE A 81 0.51 -3.04 3.27
CA ILE A 81 1.42 -3.95 2.56
C ILE A 81 2.87 -3.71 2.96
N LEU A 82 3.31 -2.45 3.04
CA LEU A 82 4.66 -2.09 3.50
C LEU A 82 4.91 -2.57 4.93
N SER A 83 3.94 -2.36 5.83
CA SER A 83 4.03 -2.83 7.22
C SER A 83 4.16 -4.35 7.28
N ALA A 84 3.34 -5.07 6.53
CA ALA A 84 3.39 -6.53 6.45
C ALA A 84 4.75 -7.03 5.93
N ALA A 85 5.28 -6.43 4.85
CA ALA A 85 6.59 -6.78 4.31
C ALA A 85 7.72 -6.55 5.33
N GLY A 86 7.65 -5.44 6.09
CA GLY A 86 8.59 -5.14 7.17
C GLY A 86 8.50 -6.15 8.32
N GLN A 87 7.30 -6.52 8.75
CA GLN A 87 7.10 -7.53 9.80
C GLN A 87 7.62 -8.90 9.37
N MET A 88 7.40 -9.30 8.12
CA MET A 88 7.94 -10.55 7.56
C MET A 88 9.47 -10.55 7.58
N SER A 89 10.11 -9.48 7.09
CA SER A 89 11.57 -9.37 7.09
C SER A 89 12.16 -9.38 8.50
N ASN A 90 11.52 -8.72 9.46
CA ASN A 90 11.99 -8.70 10.85
C ASN A 90 11.81 -10.06 11.53
N THR A 91 10.70 -10.74 11.26
CA THR A 91 10.44 -12.10 11.77
C THR A 91 11.49 -13.08 11.26
N ASP A 92 11.78 -13.04 9.95
CA ASP A 92 12.80 -13.88 9.32
C ASP A 92 14.20 -13.65 9.96
N LYS A 93 14.60 -12.39 10.13
CA LYS A 93 15.84 -12.04 10.83
C LYS A 93 15.87 -12.57 12.26
N ASN A 94 14.78 -12.46 13.00
CA ASN A 94 14.70 -12.93 14.38
C ASN A 94 14.79 -14.45 14.48
N ILE A 95 14.14 -15.18 13.56
CA ILE A 95 14.24 -16.65 13.49
C ILE A 95 15.67 -17.06 13.14
N ALA A 96 16.26 -16.44 12.11
CA ALA A 96 17.63 -16.74 11.70
C ALA A 96 18.65 -16.49 12.83
N ASN A 97 18.49 -15.41 13.60
CA ASN A 97 19.35 -15.10 14.74
C ASN A 97 19.11 -16.00 15.98
N GLY A 98 17.89 -16.53 16.12
CA GLY A 98 17.51 -17.43 17.22
C GLY A 98 17.92 -18.89 16.99
N PHE A 99 18.36 -19.24 15.78
CA PHE A 99 18.90 -20.56 15.48
C PHE A 99 20.30 -20.72 16.09
N THR A 100 20.38 -21.32 17.28
CA THR A 100 21.62 -21.93 17.75
C THR A 100 21.77 -23.30 17.10
N PRO A 101 22.83 -23.56 16.30
CA PRO A 101 23.11 -24.88 15.79
C PRO A 101 23.26 -25.86 16.97
N TYR A 102 22.76 -27.08 16.80
CA TYR A 102 22.85 -28.12 17.83
C TYR A 102 24.32 -28.30 18.25
N PRO A 103 24.64 -28.36 19.56
CA PRO A 103 26.01 -28.59 20.00
C PRO A 103 26.47 -29.96 19.48
N GLY A 104 27.44 -29.97 18.55
CA GLY A 104 27.98 -31.19 17.94
C GLY A 104 27.73 -31.38 16.44
N PHE A 105 27.11 -30.42 15.74
CA PHE A 105 27.09 -30.40 14.27
C PHE A 105 28.23 -29.52 13.72
N ASP A 106 29.46 -30.00 13.80
CA ASP A 106 30.57 -29.42 13.04
C ASP A 106 30.32 -29.71 11.55
N LEU A 107 30.25 -28.65 10.74
CA LEU A 107 30.35 -28.81 9.29
C LEU A 107 31.69 -29.51 8.99
N PRO A 108 31.70 -30.62 8.22
CA PRO A 108 32.96 -31.23 7.84
C PRO A 108 33.82 -30.20 7.09
N PRO A 109 35.14 -30.17 7.31
CA PRO A 109 36.01 -29.21 6.64
C PRO A 109 35.89 -29.40 5.13
N THR A 110 35.45 -28.34 4.45
CA THR A 110 35.55 -28.24 2.99
C THR A 110 37.02 -28.36 2.60
N LYS A 111 37.36 -29.46 1.93
CA LYS A 111 38.61 -29.58 1.17
C LYS A 111 38.52 -28.77 -0.11
#